data_AF-A0AAW4YQB9-F1
#
_entry.id   AF-A0AAW4YQB9-F1
#
_cell.length_a   1.000
_cell.length_b   1.000
_cell.length_c   1.000
_cell.angle_alpha   90.00
_cell.angle_beta   90.00
_cell.angle_gamma   90.00
#
_symmetry.space_group_name_H-M   'P 1'
#
loop_
_entity.id
_entity.type
_entity.pdbx_description
1 polymer ?
#
loop_
_entity_poly.entity_id
_entity_poly.type
_entity_poly.pdbx_seq_one_letter_code
_entity_poly.pdbx_strand_id
1 'polypeptide(L)'
;MQARIYIFAVAVILLALASLPLTLQFPSSAQVSTFIGPRVWPLLLTVLLLLFGGALLVMTWRDGRRRAQQPLQDGIVQHAISPDDLPTGASESDTGEAPARTLSLAATRHWWLMAATVGYTLLMSIIGFVAASAIFTLLCTLLLGARSWLVIVITVVVAVVLMQGVFVTLLGIPLP
;
A
#
# COMPACT_ATOMS: atom_id res chain seq x y z
N MET A 1 4.91 -22.34 1.71
CA MET A 1 4.77 -20.87 1.55
C MET A 1 4.81 -20.41 0.09
N GLN A 2 5.67 -20.96 -0.77
CA GLN A 2 5.79 -20.53 -2.19
C GLN A 2 4.51 -20.62 -3.02
N ALA A 3 3.67 -21.65 -2.82
CA ALA A 3 2.40 -21.78 -3.52
C ALA A 3 1.46 -20.56 -3.29
N ARG A 4 1.45 -20.00 -2.07
CA ARG A 4 0.63 -18.82 -1.75
C ARG A 4 1.11 -17.56 -2.48
N ILE A 5 2.43 -17.42 -2.64
CA ILE A 5 3.05 -16.29 -3.34
C ILE A 5 2.78 -16.39 -4.85
N TYR A 6 2.86 -17.60 -5.43
CA TYR A 6 2.47 -17.83 -6.84
C TYR A 6 1.00 -17.52 -7.09
N ILE A 7 0.09 -18.01 -6.24
CA ILE A 7 -1.35 -17.75 -6.36
C ILE A 7 -1.62 -16.24 -6.27
N PHE A 8 -0.98 -15.54 -5.33
CA PHE A 8 -1.09 -14.10 -5.20
C PHE A 8 -0.60 -13.36 -6.45
N ALA A 9 0.60 -13.68 -6.95
CA ALA A 9 1.15 -13.04 -8.15
C ALA A 9 0.27 -13.29 -9.39
N VAL A 10 -0.22 -14.51 -9.58
CA VAL A 10 -1.14 -14.86 -10.67
C VAL A 10 -2.46 -14.10 -10.53
N ALA A 11 -3.04 -14.03 -9.33
CA ALA A 11 -4.26 -13.28 -9.09
C ALA A 11 -4.11 -11.79 -9.40
N VAL A 12 -2.97 -11.19 -9.02
CA VAL A 12 -2.65 -9.78 -9.33
C VAL A 12 -2.52 -9.56 -10.84
N ILE A 13 -1.86 -10.46 -11.57
CA ILE A 13 -1.72 -10.38 -13.03
C ILE A 13 -3.08 -10.53 -13.71
N LEU A 14 -3.91 -11.48 -13.28
CA LEU A 14 -5.25 -11.68 -13.82
C LEU A 14 -6.15 -10.47 -13.56
N LEU A 15 -6.06 -9.85 -12.37
CA LEU A 15 -6.76 -8.62 -12.05
C LEU A 15 -6.30 -7.46 -12.96
N ALA A 16 -4.99 -7.33 -13.19
CA ALA A 16 -4.45 -6.33 -14.11
C ALA A 16 -5.01 -6.53 -15.53
N LEU A 17 -4.99 -7.77 -16.04
CA LEU A 17 -5.51 -8.11 -17.37
C LEU A 17 -7.03 -7.87 -17.47
N ALA A 18 -7.80 -8.22 -16.45
CA ALA A 18 -9.25 -8.00 -16.41
C ALA A 18 -9.61 -6.50 -16.33
N SER A 19 -8.78 -5.69 -15.66
CA SER A 19 -8.98 -4.23 -15.58
C SER A 19 -8.57 -3.48 -16.85
N LEU A 20 -7.68 -4.05 -17.67
CA LEU A 20 -7.20 -3.43 -18.91
C LEU A 20 -8.31 -3.04 -19.90
N PRO A 21 -9.28 -3.91 -20.27
CA PRO A 21 -10.37 -3.51 -21.17
C PRO A 21 -11.27 -2.43 -20.55
N LEU A 22 -11.48 -2.46 -19.23
CA LEU A 22 -12.29 -1.46 -18.53
C LEU A 22 -11.61 -0.08 -18.56
N THR A 23 -10.29 -0.04 -18.38
CA THR A 23 -9.51 1.21 -18.48
C THR A 23 -9.45 1.74 -19.91
N LEU A 24 -9.43 0.86 -20.91
CA LEU A 24 -9.53 1.23 -22.32
C LEU A 24 -10.93 1.70 -22.74
N GLN A 25 -11.96 1.67 -21.89
CA GLN A 25 -13.25 2.28 -22.25
C GLN A 25 -13.30 3.78 -21.96
N PHE A 26 -12.38 4.32 -21.15
CA PHE A 26 -12.38 5.73 -20.84
C PHE A 26 -11.94 6.58 -22.05
N PRO A 27 -12.59 7.74 -22.29
CA PRO A 27 -12.24 8.65 -23.37
C PRO A 27 -10.79 9.13 -23.22
N SER A 28 -10.11 9.27 -24.36
CA SER A 28 -8.71 9.70 -24.39
C SER A 28 -8.58 11.20 -24.19
N SER A 29 -7.42 11.67 -23.72
CA SER A 29 -7.08 13.11 -23.60
C SER A 29 -7.13 13.87 -24.94
N ALA A 30 -7.19 13.19 -26.08
CA ALA A 30 -7.38 13.85 -27.37
C ALA A 30 -8.84 14.32 -27.58
N GLN A 31 -9.80 13.81 -26.80
CA GLN A 31 -11.24 14.08 -26.96
C GLN A 31 -11.79 15.08 -25.94
N VAL A 32 -11.05 15.34 -24.86
CA VAL A 32 -11.36 16.34 -23.84
C VAL A 32 -10.12 17.18 -23.70
N SER A 33 -10.18 18.50 -23.92
CA SER A 33 -9.02 19.42 -23.99
C SER A 33 -8.23 19.58 -22.67
N THR A 34 -7.94 18.48 -21.97
CA THR A 34 -7.21 18.38 -20.72
C THR A 34 -5.89 17.64 -20.96
N PHE A 35 -4.81 18.14 -20.34
CA PHE A 35 -3.45 17.66 -20.57
C PHE A 35 -3.28 16.19 -20.14
N ILE A 36 -4.05 15.73 -19.16
CA ILE A 36 -4.11 14.34 -18.69
C ILE A 36 -5.55 13.86 -18.68
N GLY A 37 -5.82 12.87 -19.54
CA GLY A 37 -7.16 12.30 -19.70
C GLY A 37 -7.53 11.33 -18.57
N PRO A 38 -8.84 11.11 -18.32
CA PRO A 38 -9.32 10.23 -17.26
C PRO A 38 -8.84 8.78 -17.40
N ARG A 39 -8.42 8.37 -18.61
CA ARG A 39 -7.80 7.07 -18.89
C ARG A 39 -6.39 6.92 -18.31
N VAL A 40 -5.62 8.00 -18.17
CA VAL A 40 -4.17 7.93 -17.89
C VAL A 40 -3.88 7.34 -16.50
N TRP A 41 -4.63 7.76 -15.49
CA TRP A 41 -4.46 7.30 -14.10
C TRP A 41 -4.76 5.79 -13.92
N PRO A 42 -5.93 5.30 -14.34
CA PRO A 42 -6.23 3.86 -14.28
C PRO A 42 -5.21 3.03 -15.06
N LEU A 43 -4.79 3.50 -16.24
CA LEU A 43 -3.81 2.82 -17.08
C LEU A 43 -2.43 2.76 -16.39
N LEU A 44 -1.97 3.86 -15.80
CA LEU A 44 -0.72 3.89 -15.02
C LEU A 44 -0.74 2.87 -13.87
N LEU A 45 -1.83 2.82 -13.11
CA LEU A 45 -2.02 1.85 -12.03
C LEU A 45 -1.99 0.42 -12.57
N THR A 46 -2.70 0.12 -13.65
CA THR A 46 -2.71 -1.21 -14.28
C THR A 46 -1.32 -1.60 -14.78
N VAL A 47 -0.56 -0.68 -15.38
CA VAL A 47 0.81 -0.93 -15.84
C VAL A 47 1.74 -1.20 -14.66
N LEU A 48 1.71 -0.41 -13.60
CA LEU A 48 2.47 -0.65 -12.37
C LEU A 48 2.12 -2.01 -11.75
N LEU A 49 0.82 -2.34 -11.68
CA LEU A 49 0.34 -3.62 -11.16
C LEU A 49 0.88 -4.80 -11.97
N LEU A 50 0.87 -4.67 -13.31
CA LEU A 50 1.42 -5.68 -14.22
C LEU A 50 2.92 -5.83 -14.06
N LEU A 51 3.64 -4.71 -13.91
CA LEU A 51 5.10 -4.68 -13.78
C LEU A 51 5.54 -5.29 -12.44
N PHE A 52 4.87 -4.94 -11.33
CA PHE A 52 5.14 -5.52 -10.02
C PHE A 52 4.72 -6.99 -9.94
N GLY A 53 3.55 -7.36 -10.47
CA GLY A 53 3.09 -8.75 -10.53
C GLY A 53 4.04 -9.62 -11.35
N GLY A 54 4.48 -9.12 -12.51
CA GLY A 54 5.48 -9.77 -13.36
C GLY A 54 6.85 -9.89 -12.67
N ALA A 55 7.33 -8.82 -12.03
CA ALA A 55 8.59 -8.84 -11.28
C ALA A 55 8.56 -9.87 -10.14
N LEU A 56 7.47 -9.92 -9.37
CA LEU A 56 7.25 -10.93 -8.33
C LEU A 56 7.28 -12.35 -8.90
N LEU A 57 6.62 -12.58 -10.03
CA LEU A 57 6.60 -13.88 -10.68
C LEU A 57 8.00 -14.31 -11.15
N VAL A 58 8.75 -13.39 -11.78
CA VAL A 58 10.12 -13.63 -12.25
C VAL A 58 11.07 -13.90 -11.09
N MET A 59 11.01 -13.12 -10.01
CA MET A 59 11.83 -13.33 -8.81
C MET A 59 11.54 -14.71 -8.20
N THR A 60 10.26 -15.04 -8.01
CA THR A 60 9.85 -16.33 -7.43
C THR A 60 10.29 -17.52 -8.29
N TRP A 61 10.25 -17.37 -9.62
CA TRP A 61 10.71 -18.40 -10.55
C TRP A 61 12.23 -18.58 -10.55
N ARG A 62 12.99 -17.47 -10.50
CA ARG A 62 14.46 -17.50 -10.39
C ARG A 62 14.92 -18.18 -9.10
N ASP A 63 14.25 -17.90 -7.98
CA ASP A 63 14.59 -18.51 -6.69
C ASP A 63 14.27 -20.01 -6.65
N GLY A 64 13.19 -20.43 -7.31
CA GLY A 64 12.88 -21.86 -7.50
C GLY A 64 13.95 -22.58 -8.32
N ARG A 65 14.44 -21.96 -9.40
CA ARG A 65 15.51 -22.54 -10.23
C ARG A 65 16.85 -22.64 -9.51
N ARG A 66 17.21 -21.64 -8.71
CA ARG A 66 18.46 -21.65 -7.92
C ARG A 66 18.50 -22.80 -6.91
N ARG A 67 17.38 -23.07 -6.24
CA ARG A 67 17.27 -24.20 -5.29
C ARG A 67 17.30 -25.56 -5.97
N ALA A 68 16.73 -25.67 -7.17
CA ALA A 68 16.78 -26.91 -7.96
C ALA A 68 18.18 -27.22 -8.53
N GLN A 69 19.07 -26.23 -8.63
CA GLN A 69 20.47 -26.39 -9.04
C GLN A 69 21.45 -26.60 -7.88
N GLN A 70 20.95 -26.57 -6.64
CA GLN A 70 21.72 -26.84 -5.43
C GLN A 70 21.76 -28.31 -4.92
N PRO A 71 21.43 -29.38 -5.68
CA PRO A 71 21.59 -30.75 -5.19
C PRO A 71 22.99 -31.36 -5.43
N LEU A 72 23.99 -30.60 -5.90
CA LEU A 72 25.31 -31.15 -6.30
C LEU A 72 26.50 -30.76 -5.40
N GLN A 73 26.28 -30.04 -4.29
CA GLN A 73 27.38 -29.60 -3.41
C GLN A 73 27.28 -30.05 -1.94
N ASP A 74 26.13 -30.57 -1.50
CA ASP A 74 25.99 -31.17 -0.15
C ASP A 74 26.35 -32.66 -0.09
N GLY A 75 26.82 -33.26 -1.21
CA GLY A 75 27.14 -34.68 -1.31
C GLY A 75 28.56 -35.09 -0.91
N ILE A 76 29.47 -34.17 -0.55
CA ILE A 76 30.90 -34.50 -0.32
C ILE A 76 31.38 -34.25 1.12
N VAL A 77 30.57 -33.69 2.04
CA VAL A 77 31.01 -33.51 3.44
C VAL A 77 29.92 -33.87 4.45
N GLN A 78 29.51 -35.15 4.49
CA GLN A 78 28.80 -35.66 5.67
C GLN A 78 29.09 -37.15 5.91
N HIS A 79 30.36 -37.46 6.14
CA HIS A 79 30.77 -38.70 6.79
C HIS A 79 31.83 -38.40 7.85
N ALA A 80 31.38 -38.08 9.06
CA ALA A 80 32.06 -38.39 10.32
C ALA A 80 31.16 -38.06 11.55
N ILE A 81 30.62 -39.12 12.20
CA ILE A 81 30.55 -39.35 13.67
C ILE A 81 29.64 -38.38 14.49
N SER A 82 28.70 -38.76 15.38
CA SER A 82 28.40 -39.97 16.15
C SER A 82 26.90 -40.01 16.58
N PRO A 83 26.34 -41.18 16.93
CA PRO A 83 25.01 -41.35 17.50
C PRO A 83 25.09 -41.51 19.03
N ASP A 84 24.74 -40.48 19.79
CA ASP A 84 24.28 -40.60 21.18
C ASP A 84 23.89 -39.20 21.66
N ASP A 85 22.61 -39.06 22.07
CA ASP A 85 22.05 -38.06 22.99
C ASP A 85 20.59 -37.71 22.61
N LEU A 86 19.68 -38.63 22.91
CA LEU A 86 18.36 -38.28 23.40
C LEU A 86 18.22 -38.83 24.83
N PRO A 87 17.67 -38.04 25.75
CA PRO A 87 16.37 -38.45 26.29
C PRO A 87 15.38 -37.31 26.53
N THR A 88 14.17 -37.54 26.01
CA THR A 88 12.83 -37.41 26.62
C THR A 88 12.64 -36.66 27.95
N GLY A 89 11.68 -35.72 27.96
CA GLY A 89 10.89 -35.22 29.12
C GLY A 89 10.02 -34.02 28.69
N ALA A 90 8.73 -34.18 28.42
CA ALA A 90 7.57 -34.16 29.33
C ALA A 90 7.23 -32.79 29.98
N SER A 91 6.16 -32.18 29.44
CA SER A 91 5.02 -31.49 30.08
C SER A 91 5.16 -30.23 30.97
N GLU A 92 4.10 -29.40 30.86
CA GLU A 92 3.62 -28.34 31.77
C GLU A 92 4.43 -27.03 31.80
N SER A 93 3.87 -25.82 31.87
CA SER A 93 2.51 -25.33 32.08
C SER A 93 2.47 -23.83 31.72
N ASP A 94 1.32 -23.41 31.23
CA ASP A 94 0.63 -22.15 31.53
C ASP A 94 1.44 -21.02 32.21
N THR A 95 1.69 -19.95 31.47
CA THR A 95 1.74 -18.61 32.08
C THR A 95 1.01 -17.68 31.14
N GLY A 96 -0.31 -17.60 31.34
CA GLY A 96 -1.13 -16.53 30.83
C GLY A 96 -0.57 -15.16 31.26
N GLU A 97 0.05 -14.46 30.33
CA GLU A 97 0.10 -13.00 30.38
C GLU A 97 -1.06 -12.46 29.54
N ALA A 98 -2.06 -11.95 30.26
CA ALA A 98 -3.18 -11.20 29.72
C ALA A 98 -2.69 -10.14 28.72
N PRO A 99 -3.43 -9.89 27.61
CA PRO A 99 -3.14 -8.75 26.74
C PRO A 99 -3.45 -7.47 27.52
N ALA A 100 -2.42 -6.92 28.15
CA ALA A 100 -2.45 -5.64 28.85
C ALA A 100 -2.72 -4.52 27.83
N ARG A 101 -4.02 -4.21 27.65
CA ARG A 101 -4.63 -2.88 27.45
C ARG A 101 -3.77 -1.71 26.90
N THR A 102 -2.95 -1.90 25.87
CA THR A 102 -2.32 -0.80 25.10
C THR A 102 -3.20 -0.31 23.95
N LEU A 103 -4.36 -0.94 23.73
CA LEU A 103 -5.31 -0.59 22.67
C LEU A 103 -6.20 0.64 22.98
N SER A 104 -6.14 1.21 24.20
CA SER A 104 -7.08 2.28 24.62
C SER A 104 -6.75 3.67 24.06
N LEU A 105 -5.47 4.05 23.99
CA LEU A 105 -5.03 5.35 23.46
C LEU A 105 -4.93 5.38 21.93
N ALA A 106 -4.62 4.25 21.31
CA ALA A 106 -4.63 4.11 19.85
C ALA A 106 -6.07 4.06 19.30
N ALA A 107 -7.01 3.43 20.03
CA ALA A 107 -8.42 3.38 19.65
C ALA A 107 -9.04 4.79 19.58
N THR A 108 -8.75 5.68 20.53
CA THR A 108 -9.32 7.05 20.53
C THR A 108 -8.83 7.88 19.34
N ARG A 109 -7.55 7.75 18.96
CA ARG A 109 -7.01 8.41 17.76
C ARG A 109 -7.63 7.87 16.48
N HIS A 110 -7.87 6.56 16.42
CA HIS A 110 -8.52 5.95 15.27
C HIS A 110 -9.97 6.45 15.09
N TRP A 111 -10.74 6.54 16.17
CA TRP A 111 -12.08 7.13 16.13
C TRP A 111 -12.08 8.60 15.69
N TRP A 112 -11.09 9.37 16.16
CA TRP A 112 -10.92 10.76 15.73
C TRP A 112 -10.53 10.89 14.24
N LEU A 113 -9.72 9.99 13.69
CA LEU A 113 -9.42 9.95 12.26
C LEU A 113 -10.65 9.56 11.43
N MET A 114 -11.45 8.61 11.90
CA MET A 114 -12.71 8.25 11.25
C MET A 114 -13.68 9.43 11.24
N ALA A 115 -13.85 10.12 12.38
CA ALA A 115 -14.66 11.32 12.48
C ALA A 115 -14.14 12.45 11.59
N ALA A 116 -12.81 12.68 11.54
CA ALA A 116 -12.19 13.66 10.65
C ALA A 116 -12.45 13.35 9.17
N THR A 117 -12.46 12.07 8.80
CA THR A 117 -12.73 11.63 7.42
C THR A 117 -14.18 11.89 7.03
N VAL A 118 -15.14 11.59 7.93
CA VAL A 118 -16.56 11.93 7.73
C VAL A 118 -16.75 13.46 7.70
N GLY A 119 -16.06 14.19 8.57
CA GLY A 119 -16.07 15.65 8.56
C GLY A 119 -15.58 16.21 7.23
N TYR A 120 -14.50 15.65 6.68
CA TYR A 120 -13.94 16.05 5.39
C TYR A 120 -14.91 15.86 4.23
N THR A 121 -15.65 14.74 4.18
CA THR A 121 -16.62 14.52 3.10
C THR A 121 -17.77 15.53 3.15
N LEU A 122 -18.22 15.91 4.36
CA LEU A 122 -19.21 16.97 4.54
C LEU A 122 -18.65 18.35 4.16
N LEU A 123 -17.41 18.64 4.57
CA LEU A 123 -16.73 19.91 4.30
C LEU A 123 -16.52 20.14 2.81
N MET A 124 -16.19 19.08 2.06
CA MET A 124 -16.03 19.11 0.61
C MET A 124 -17.29 19.59 -0.11
N SER A 125 -18.48 19.30 0.43
CA SER A 125 -19.75 19.75 -0.13
C SER A 125 -20.06 21.22 0.13
N ILE A 126 -19.45 21.85 1.13
CA ILE A 126 -19.79 23.22 1.58
C ILE A 126 -18.79 24.24 1.03
N ILE A 127 -17.49 23.98 1.20
CA ILE A 127 -16.42 24.98 1.01
C ILE A 127 -15.56 24.70 -0.23
N GLY A 128 -15.84 23.61 -0.96
CA GLY A 128 -15.02 23.18 -2.09
C GLY A 128 -13.86 22.27 -1.68
N PHE A 129 -13.25 21.65 -2.69
CA PHE A 129 -12.29 20.55 -2.51
C PHE A 129 -10.96 21.03 -1.92
N VAL A 130 -10.48 22.21 -2.34
CA VAL A 130 -9.17 22.71 -1.92
C VAL A 130 -9.19 23.11 -0.45
N ALA A 131 -10.19 23.90 -0.05
CA ALA A 131 -10.35 24.33 1.33
C ALA A 131 -10.60 23.15 2.28
N ALA A 132 -11.47 22.20 1.88
CA ALA A 132 -11.72 20.99 2.66
C ALA A 132 -10.46 20.14 2.85
N SER A 133 -9.66 19.96 1.78
CA SER A 133 -8.41 19.19 1.82
C SER A 133 -7.36 19.83 2.72
N ALA A 134 -7.25 21.16 2.71
CA ALA A 134 -6.32 21.89 3.58
C ALA A 134 -6.68 21.70 5.06
N ILE A 135 -7.97 21.87 5.40
CA ILE A 135 -8.46 21.69 6.77
C ILE A 135 -8.29 20.24 7.23
N PHE A 136 -8.62 19.26 6.38
CA PHE A 136 -8.44 17.85 6.70
C PHE A 136 -6.98 17.46 6.91
N THR A 137 -6.08 17.95 6.05
CA THR A 137 -4.63 17.71 6.19
C THR A 137 -4.10 18.32 7.49
N LEU A 138 -4.57 19.51 7.85
CA LEU A 138 -4.23 20.16 9.11
C LEU A 138 -4.73 19.34 10.30
N LEU A 139 -5.99 18.88 10.26
CA LEU A 139 -6.59 18.05 11.31
C LEU A 139 -5.83 16.73 11.49
N CYS A 140 -5.53 16.03 10.40
CA CYS A 140 -4.75 14.79 10.42
C CYS A 140 -3.35 15.02 11.00
N THR A 141 -2.65 16.08 10.56
CA THR A 141 -1.30 16.37 11.04
C THR A 141 -1.29 16.73 12.54
N LEU A 142 -2.35 17.41 13.01
CA LEU A 142 -2.56 17.71 14.43
C LEU A 142 -2.85 16.42 15.23
N LEU A 143 -3.73 15.55 14.74
CA LEU A 143 -4.07 14.26 15.37
C LEU A 143 -2.86 13.31 15.45
N LEU A 144 -1.97 13.36 14.47
CA LEU A 144 -0.73 12.57 14.45
C LEU A 144 0.33 13.12 15.41
N GLY A 145 0.12 14.31 15.99
CA GLY A 145 0.98 14.85 17.06
C GLY A 145 2.27 15.49 16.56
N ALA A 146 2.29 16.04 15.33
CA ALA A 146 3.43 16.81 14.85
C ALA A 146 3.65 18.04 15.75
N ARG A 147 4.83 18.11 16.39
CA ARG A 147 5.14 19.12 17.42
C ARG A 147 5.49 20.50 16.87
N SER A 148 5.81 20.63 15.58
CA SER A 148 6.26 21.87 14.96
C SER A 148 5.23 22.41 13.95
N TRP A 149 4.60 23.52 14.32
CA TRP A 149 3.64 24.25 13.47
C TRP A 149 4.18 24.54 12.05
N LEU A 150 5.48 24.80 11.93
CA LEU A 150 6.13 25.06 10.64
C LEU A 150 6.07 23.86 9.70
N VAL A 151 6.22 22.63 10.20
CA VAL A 151 6.12 21.41 9.39
C VAL A 151 4.68 21.22 8.90
N ILE A 152 3.69 21.52 9.75
CA ILE A 152 2.26 21.45 9.40
C ILE A 152 1.94 22.42 8.27
N VAL A 153 2.40 23.67 8.37
CA VAL A 153 2.16 24.68 7.32
C VAL A 153 2.84 24.26 6.01
N ILE A 154 4.08 23.79 6.06
CA ILE A 154 4.78 23.32 4.85
C ILE A 154 4.05 22.14 4.21
N THR A 155 3.64 21.13 4.98
CA THR A 155 2.96 19.96 4.40
C THR A 155 1.61 20.34 3.81
N VAL A 156 0.84 21.23 4.45
CA VAL A 156 -0.42 21.75 3.91
C VAL A 156 -0.18 22.55 2.63
N VAL A 157 0.79 23.46 2.61
CA VAL A 157 1.12 24.26 1.41
C VAL A 157 1.55 23.36 0.26
N VAL A 158 2.45 22.40 0.52
CA VAL A 158 2.89 21.43 -0.49
C VAL A 158 1.71 20.61 -0.99
N ALA A 159 0.84 20.10 -0.11
CA ALA A 159 -0.34 19.34 -0.50
C ALA A 159 -1.30 20.18 -1.37
N VAL A 160 -1.56 21.44 -1.00
CA VAL A 160 -2.41 22.37 -1.77
C VAL A 160 -1.80 22.68 -3.13
N VAL A 161 -0.50 22.97 -3.20
CA VAL A 161 0.21 23.23 -4.47
C VAL A 161 0.17 22.00 -5.37
N LEU A 162 0.36 20.81 -4.81
CA LEU A 162 0.34 19.55 -5.55
C LEU A 162 -1.08 19.24 -6.06
N MET A 163 -2.09 19.41 -5.21
CA MET A 163 -3.51 19.33 -5.58
C MET A 163 -3.82 20.34 -6.69
N GLN A 164 -3.46 21.60 -6.53
CA GLN A 164 -3.77 22.64 -7.50
C GLN A 164 -3.05 22.42 -8.83
N GLY A 165 -1.78 22.01 -8.82
CA GLY A 165 -1.04 21.65 -10.03
C GLY A 165 -1.66 20.45 -10.75
N VAL A 166 -2.05 19.40 -10.02
CA VAL A 166 -2.70 18.23 -10.63
C VAL A 166 -4.10 18.58 -11.15
N PHE A 167 -4.91 19.30 -10.40
CA PHE A 167 -6.30 19.53 -10.81
C PHE A 167 -6.47 20.68 -11.80
N VAL A 168 -5.78 21.79 -11.61
CA VAL A 168 -5.87 22.95 -12.51
C VAL A 168 -5.01 22.73 -13.75
N THR A 169 -3.77 22.27 -13.60
CA THR A 169 -2.83 22.17 -14.73
C THR A 169 -2.97 20.86 -15.50
N LEU A 170 -3.17 19.72 -14.82
CA LEU A 170 -3.28 18.41 -15.50
C LEU A 170 -4.73 18.10 -15.91
N LEU A 171 -5.72 18.36 -15.04
CA LEU A 171 -7.12 18.02 -15.27
C LEU A 171 -7.96 19.17 -15.85
N GLY A 172 -7.48 20.42 -15.84
CA GLY A 172 -8.22 21.57 -16.39
C GLY A 172 -9.57 21.83 -15.71
N ILE A 173 -9.81 21.26 -14.52
CA ILE A 173 -11.07 21.44 -13.78
C ILE A 173 -10.88 22.64 -12.85
N PRO A 174 -11.69 23.72 -12.98
CA PRO A 174 -11.69 24.78 -12.00
C PRO A 174 -12.26 24.22 -10.69
N LEU A 175 -11.41 24.13 -9.67
CA LEU A 175 -11.82 23.72 -8.33
C LEU A 175 -12.32 24.95 -7.54
N PRO A 176 -13.52 24.90 -6.94
CA PRO A 176 -13.93 25.82 -5.89
C PRO A 176 -13.17 25.56 -4.57
#